data_AF-A0A2V9KBV9-F1
#
_entry.id   AF-A0A2V9KBV9-F1
#
_cell.length_a   1.000
_cell.length_b   1.000
_cell.length_c   1.000
_cell.angle_alpha   90.00
_cell.angle_beta   90.00
_cell.angle_gamma   90.00
#
_symmetry.space_group_name_H-M   'P 1'
#
loop_
_entity.id
_entity.type
_entity.pdbx_description
1 polymer ?
#
loop_
_entity_poly.entity_id
_entity_poly.type
_entity_poly.pdbx_seq_one_letter_code
_entity_poly.pdbx_strand_id
1 'polypeptide(L)'
;MDESRHLPGQPRRNLALFAAALGALTLTGLAVILCHSNLPVALSAGFTPKRSTSFRKPAVSYARQPLRFEENAGQTDGQVDFLARGLGYTVFLTRQGAVLSLAENQKSEIRNQKQETTDQRPRATDILRLNLVGAKRGAGARGLEELAGQSNYFIGNDPRKWRRNVRTFGKVEYSEVYPGVDLVYYGNQGKLEYDFVVARGADPSAITLDVGAGLVPAPVPSRTGPVRGRPRGSPLRIDGGGDLWVQT
;
A
#
# COMPACT_ATOMS: atom_id res chain seq x y z
N MET A 1 10.38 -75.16 -28.13
CA MET A 1 9.58 -74.95 -26.91
C MET A 1 9.99 -73.59 -26.36
N ASP A 2 9.44 -72.50 -26.87
CA ASP A 2 8.17 -71.89 -26.47
C ASP A 2 8.10 -71.61 -24.97
N GLU A 3 8.34 -70.36 -24.57
CA GLU A 3 7.46 -69.72 -23.60
C GLU A 3 7.59 -68.18 -23.64
N SER A 4 6.41 -67.57 -23.77
CA SER A 4 5.98 -66.38 -23.02
C SER A 4 6.33 -65.00 -23.59
N ARG A 5 5.37 -64.57 -24.42
CA ARG A 5 5.16 -63.29 -25.07
C ARG A 5 4.88 -62.14 -24.09
N HIS A 6 5.32 -60.99 -24.57
CA HIS A 6 5.00 -59.60 -24.23
C HIS A 6 3.49 -59.27 -24.34
N LEU A 7 2.93 -58.48 -23.40
CA LEU A 7 1.84 -57.51 -23.63
C LEU A 7 1.83 -56.39 -22.55
N PRO A 8 1.70 -55.11 -22.93
CA PRO A 8 1.45 -53.98 -22.03
C PRO A 8 0.01 -53.42 -22.14
N GLY A 9 -0.41 -52.68 -21.10
CA GLY A 9 -1.37 -51.57 -21.22
C GLY A 9 -2.77 -51.77 -20.63
N GLN A 10 -3.07 -51.05 -19.55
CA GLN A 10 -4.41 -50.63 -19.15
C GLN A 10 -4.33 -49.28 -18.38
N PRO A 11 -5.03 -48.21 -18.80
CA PRO A 11 -5.19 -46.98 -18.02
C PRO A 11 -6.45 -47.04 -17.15
N ARG A 12 -6.38 -46.53 -15.92
CA ARG A 12 -7.57 -46.32 -15.07
C ARG A 12 -7.90 -44.83 -14.96
N ARG A 13 -9.02 -44.44 -15.58
CA ARG A 13 -9.79 -43.22 -15.29
C ARG A 13 -10.89 -43.60 -14.29
N ASN A 14 -11.05 -42.84 -13.22
CA ASN A 14 -12.21 -42.82 -12.31
C ASN A 14 -12.28 -41.42 -11.67
N LEU A 15 -13.40 -40.83 -11.25
CA LEU A 15 -14.82 -40.90 -11.62
C LEU A 15 -15.49 -39.69 -10.91
N ALA A 16 -16.59 -39.22 -11.49
CA ALA A 16 -17.54 -38.17 -11.11
C ALA A 16 -18.00 -38.08 -9.64
N LEU A 17 -18.68 -36.97 -9.29
CA LEU A 17 -20.08 -36.98 -8.83
C LEU A 17 -20.68 -35.55 -8.76
N PHE A 18 -21.70 -35.30 -9.60
CA PHE A 18 -22.74 -34.27 -9.42
C PHE A 18 -24.08 -35.02 -9.35
N ALA A 19 -24.93 -34.71 -8.37
CA ALA A 19 -26.29 -35.21 -8.33
C ALA A 19 -27.25 -34.09 -7.86
N ALA A 20 -28.30 -33.88 -8.64
CA ALA A 20 -29.47 -33.08 -8.35
C ALA A 20 -30.71 -34.00 -8.45
N ALA A 21 -31.74 -33.79 -7.63
CA ALA A 21 -33.11 -34.25 -7.91
C ALA A 21 -34.17 -33.55 -7.03
N LEU A 22 -35.32 -33.29 -7.66
CA LEU A 22 -36.56 -32.61 -7.25
C LEU A 22 -37.52 -33.46 -6.36
N GLY A 23 -38.53 -32.81 -5.76
CA GLY A 23 -39.80 -33.44 -5.33
C GLY A 23 -40.82 -32.43 -4.74
N ALA A 24 -42.12 -32.57 -5.01
CA ALA A 24 -43.14 -31.51 -5.00
C ALA A 24 -44.40 -31.76 -4.12
N LEU A 25 -45.17 -30.68 -3.89
CA LEU A 25 -46.64 -30.51 -3.80
C LEU A 25 -47.53 -31.24 -2.74
N THR A 26 -48.35 -30.50 -1.98
CA THR A 26 -49.78 -30.80 -1.67
C THR A 26 -50.59 -29.52 -1.33
N LEU A 27 -51.92 -29.66 -1.37
CA LEU A 27 -53.00 -28.69 -1.68
C LEU A 27 -53.99 -28.53 -0.49
N THR A 28 -54.93 -27.56 -0.60
CA THR A 28 -56.19 -27.30 0.17
C THR A 28 -56.09 -26.33 1.37
N GLY A 29 -57.03 -25.41 1.65
CA GLY A 29 -58.38 -25.17 1.12
C GLY A 29 -58.96 -23.79 1.51
N LEU A 30 -60.07 -23.46 0.85
CA LEU A 30 -60.87 -22.24 0.93
C LEU A 30 -61.89 -22.35 2.07
N ALA A 31 -61.99 -21.35 2.95
CA ALA A 31 -63.15 -21.15 3.84
C ALA A 31 -63.54 -19.67 3.86
N VAL A 32 -64.63 -19.36 3.17
CA VAL A 32 -65.38 -18.11 3.26
C VAL A 32 -66.34 -18.24 4.44
N ILE A 33 -66.22 -17.35 5.44
CA ILE A 33 -67.25 -17.15 6.47
C ILE A 33 -67.57 -15.65 6.47
N LEU A 34 -68.83 -15.33 6.13
CA LEU A 34 -69.43 -14.01 6.21
C LEU A 34 -70.14 -13.84 7.57
N CYS A 35 -70.16 -12.58 8.06
CA CYS A 35 -70.97 -12.00 9.15
C CYS A 35 -70.47 -12.32 10.59
N HIS A 36 -70.19 -11.37 11.49
CA HIS A 36 -71.01 -10.21 11.87
C HIS A 36 -70.16 -9.05 12.45
N SER A 37 -70.54 -7.83 12.08
CA SER A 37 -70.43 -6.54 12.79
C SER A 37 -69.64 -6.45 14.11
N ASN A 38 -68.57 -5.65 14.10
CA ASN A 38 -68.46 -4.40 14.88
C ASN A 38 -67.15 -3.68 14.57
N LEU A 39 -67.25 -2.50 13.95
CA LEU A 39 -66.15 -1.54 13.88
C LEU A 39 -65.95 -0.91 15.26
N PRO A 40 -64.71 -0.82 15.74
CA PRO A 40 -64.22 0.41 16.31
C PRO A 40 -63.43 1.14 15.22
N VAL A 41 -63.90 2.32 14.87
CA VAL A 41 -63.08 3.35 14.20
C VAL A 41 -61.87 3.59 15.10
N ALA A 42 -60.75 2.92 14.80
CA ALA A 42 -59.46 3.30 15.34
C ALA A 42 -59.01 4.51 14.52
N LEU A 43 -59.06 5.68 15.16
CA LEU A 43 -58.50 6.92 14.64
C LEU A 43 -57.03 6.65 14.25
N SER A 44 -56.75 6.65 12.95
CA SER A 44 -55.40 6.56 12.43
C SER A 44 -54.65 7.84 12.81
N ALA A 45 -53.99 7.82 13.96
CA ALA A 45 -52.87 8.72 14.18
C ALA A 45 -51.72 8.20 13.32
N GLY A 46 -51.70 8.66 12.07
CA GLY A 46 -50.62 8.41 11.12
C GLY A 46 -49.31 9.00 11.61
N PHE A 47 -48.64 8.32 12.54
CA PHE A 47 -47.19 8.36 12.62
C PHE A 47 -46.68 7.38 11.56
N THR A 48 -46.64 7.83 10.31
CA THR A 48 -45.65 7.25 9.40
C THR A 48 -44.30 7.53 10.04
N PRO A 49 -43.49 6.54 10.48
CA PRO A 49 -42.11 6.82 10.73
C PRO A 49 -41.57 7.28 9.38
N LYS A 50 -41.26 8.57 9.27
CA LYS A 50 -40.44 9.10 8.19
C LYS A 50 -39.13 8.35 8.33
N ARG A 51 -39.00 7.23 7.61
CA ARG A 51 -37.77 6.46 7.51
C ARG A 51 -36.81 7.42 6.84
N SER A 52 -36.11 8.20 7.66
CA SER A 52 -34.93 8.90 7.22
C SER A 52 -34.01 7.77 6.81
N THR A 53 -33.96 7.51 5.50
CA THR A 53 -32.79 6.92 4.90
C THR A 53 -31.69 7.94 5.12
N SER A 54 -31.14 7.93 6.34
CA SER A 54 -29.78 8.32 6.59
C SER A 54 -28.98 7.58 5.52
N PHE A 55 -28.56 8.32 4.50
CA PHE A 55 -27.47 7.88 3.66
C PHE A 55 -26.28 7.80 4.61
N ARG A 56 -26.15 6.65 5.28
CA ARG A 56 -24.94 6.29 5.99
C ARG A 56 -23.92 6.20 4.88
N LYS A 57 -23.17 7.29 4.66
CA LYS A 57 -22.00 7.29 3.77
C LYS A 57 -21.28 5.99 4.10
N PRO A 58 -21.05 5.07 3.13
CA PRO A 58 -20.24 3.91 3.43
C PRO A 58 -18.94 4.48 3.99
N ALA A 59 -18.68 4.22 5.26
CA ALA A 59 -17.39 4.48 5.86
C ALA A 59 -16.48 3.45 5.20
N VAL A 60 -16.01 3.75 3.99
CA VAL A 60 -14.89 3.07 3.40
C VAL A 60 -13.79 3.22 4.43
N SER A 61 -13.33 2.10 4.99
CA SER A 61 -12.25 2.11 5.97
C SER A 61 -10.98 2.50 5.23
N TYR A 62 -10.75 3.82 5.09
CA TYR A 62 -9.55 4.39 4.47
C TYR A 62 -8.28 3.92 5.20
N ALA A 63 -8.42 3.43 6.44
CA ALA A 63 -7.35 2.85 7.25
C ALA A 63 -6.81 1.49 6.76
N ARG A 64 -7.47 0.85 5.77
CA ARG A 64 -7.03 -0.45 5.22
C ARG A 64 -6.57 -0.38 3.77
N GLN A 65 -6.48 0.81 3.18
CA GLN A 65 -6.06 0.93 1.79
C GLN A 65 -4.55 0.64 1.69
N PRO A 66 -4.12 -0.32 0.85
CA PRO A 66 -2.70 -0.59 0.67
C PRO A 66 -1.96 0.67 0.22
N LEU A 67 -0.69 0.77 0.62
CA LEU A 67 0.19 1.83 0.15
C LEU A 67 0.30 1.69 -1.38
N ARG A 68 -0.13 2.72 -2.11
CA ARG A 68 -0.08 2.74 -3.58
C ARG A 68 1.22 3.39 -4.04
N PHE A 69 1.94 2.72 -4.92
CA PHE A 69 3.13 3.27 -5.56
C PHE A 69 2.75 3.92 -6.89
N GLU A 70 3.30 5.10 -7.16
CA GLU A 70 3.02 5.91 -8.33
C GLU A 70 4.34 6.07 -9.11
N GLU A 71 4.31 5.73 -10.41
CA GLU A 71 5.48 5.84 -11.29
C GLU A 71 5.96 7.29 -11.44
N ASN A 72 7.27 7.51 -11.52
CA ASN A 72 7.81 8.82 -11.81
C ASN A 72 7.67 9.25 -13.27
N ALA A 73 6.63 10.03 -13.53
CA ALA A 73 6.36 10.67 -14.82
C ALA A 73 6.81 12.16 -14.86
N GLY A 74 7.70 12.61 -13.98
CA GLY A 74 8.20 14.00 -13.91
C GLY A 74 7.35 14.93 -13.02
N GLN A 75 6.69 14.35 -12.04
CA GLN A 75 5.98 14.98 -10.92
C GLN A 75 6.87 15.39 -9.73
N THR A 76 8.07 14.83 -9.62
CA THR A 76 9.08 15.06 -8.57
C THR A 76 10.48 14.95 -9.17
N ASP A 77 11.52 14.99 -8.33
CA ASP A 77 12.93 14.84 -8.71
C ASP A 77 13.17 13.58 -9.56
N GLY A 78 14.00 13.70 -10.60
CA GLY A 78 14.28 12.63 -11.56
C GLY A 78 15.08 11.45 -11.00
N GLN A 79 15.63 11.54 -9.79
CA GLN A 79 16.28 10.42 -9.10
C GLN A 79 15.28 9.41 -8.52
N VAL A 80 14.01 9.80 -8.40
CA VAL A 80 12.94 8.94 -7.88
C VAL A 80 12.41 8.07 -9.01
N ASP A 81 12.30 6.76 -8.80
CA ASP A 81 11.65 5.86 -9.76
C ASP A 81 10.15 5.74 -9.45
N PHE A 82 9.80 5.62 -8.16
CA PHE A 82 8.42 5.53 -7.66
C PHE A 82 8.24 6.34 -6.38
N LEU A 83 7.04 6.85 -6.13
CA LEU A 83 6.66 7.42 -4.83
C LEU A 83 5.41 6.78 -4.27
N ALA A 84 5.24 6.87 -2.96
CA ALA A 84 4.00 6.47 -2.30
C ALA A 84 3.65 7.42 -1.16
N ARG A 85 2.36 7.52 -0.83
CA ARG A 85 1.86 8.37 0.26
C ARG A 85 1.23 7.50 1.33
N GLY A 86 1.86 7.44 2.49
CA GLY A 86 1.36 6.74 3.67
C GLY A 86 0.69 7.70 4.65
N LEU A 87 0.22 7.16 5.76
CA LEU A 87 -0.36 7.97 6.83
C LEU A 87 0.77 8.73 7.55
N GLY A 88 0.89 10.04 7.27
CA GLY A 88 1.86 10.91 7.92
C GLY A 88 3.27 10.87 7.33
N TYR A 89 3.47 10.28 6.16
CA TYR A 89 4.76 10.31 5.47
C TYR A 89 4.63 10.10 3.96
N THR A 90 5.65 10.54 3.22
CA THR A 90 5.83 10.23 1.79
C THR A 90 7.08 9.39 1.60
N VAL A 91 6.98 8.34 0.79
CA VAL A 91 8.10 7.49 0.39
C VAL A 91 8.55 7.89 -1.00
N PHE A 92 9.86 7.98 -1.21
CA PHE A 92 10.50 8.09 -2.51
C PHE A 92 11.45 6.90 -2.67
N LEU A 93 11.19 6.06 -3.67
CA LEU A 93 12.04 4.93 -4.02
C LEU A 93 13.01 5.35 -5.12
N THR A 94 14.27 5.00 -4.93
CA THR A 94 15.37 5.31 -5.82
C THR A 94 16.23 4.08 -6.01
N ARG A 95 17.13 4.11 -7.00
CA ARG A 95 18.15 3.06 -7.17
C ARG A 95 19.12 2.91 -5.98
N GLN A 96 19.17 3.88 -5.07
CA GLN A 96 20.01 3.82 -3.88
C GLN A 96 19.26 3.31 -2.64
N GLY A 97 17.95 3.10 -2.73
CA GLY A 97 17.08 2.69 -1.62
C GLY A 97 15.89 3.63 -1.44
N ALA A 98 15.42 3.78 -0.21
CA ALA A 98 14.19 4.52 0.11
C ALA A 98 14.45 5.79 0.92
N VAL A 99 13.71 6.85 0.62
CA VAL A 99 13.70 8.10 1.40
C VAL A 99 12.29 8.34 1.91
N LEU A 100 12.13 8.47 3.22
CA LEU A 100 10.87 8.79 3.87
C LEU A 100 10.92 10.23 4.37
N SER A 101 9.95 11.02 3.95
CA SER A 101 9.69 12.37 4.45
C SER A 101 8.54 12.29 5.44
N LEU A 102 8.82 12.46 6.74
CA LEU A 102 7.83 12.34 7.81
C LEU A 102 7.14 13.70 8.03
N ALA A 103 5.81 13.71 8.00
CA ALA A 103 5.02 14.87 8.37
C ALA A 103 4.96 14.97 9.90
N GLU A 104 5.39 16.10 10.45
CA GLU A 104 5.44 16.31 11.89
C GLU A 104 4.00 16.46 12.46
N ASN A 105 3.48 15.40 13.09
CA ASN A 105 2.19 15.44 13.78
C ASN A 105 2.33 16.27 15.07
N GLN A 106 1.86 17.53 15.10
CA GLN A 106 1.68 18.21 16.39
C GLN A 106 0.52 17.55 17.11
N LYS A 107 0.79 16.88 18.23
CA LYS A 107 -0.01 17.20 19.41
C LYS A 107 0.40 18.62 19.79
N SER A 108 -0.33 19.60 19.26
CA SER A 108 -0.29 20.94 19.79
C SER A 108 -0.82 20.82 21.20
N GLU A 109 0.07 20.76 22.20
CA GLU A 109 -0.34 21.05 23.55
C GLU A 109 -0.96 22.45 23.50
N ILE A 110 -2.27 22.50 23.73
CA ILE A 110 -3.05 23.73 23.87
C ILE A 110 -2.53 24.40 25.14
N ARG A 111 -1.38 25.07 25.05
CA ARG A 111 -0.96 26.04 26.04
C ARG A 111 -1.43 27.38 25.54
N ASN A 112 -2.57 27.79 26.09
CA ASN A 112 -3.15 29.12 25.98
C ASN A 112 -2.06 30.19 26.14
N GLN A 113 -1.52 30.67 25.03
CA GLN A 113 -0.84 31.96 24.98
C GLN A 113 -1.36 32.69 23.76
N LYS A 114 -2.32 33.55 24.04
CA LYS A 114 -2.75 34.66 23.22
C LYS A 114 -1.51 35.51 22.90
N GLN A 115 -0.89 35.26 21.75
CA GLN A 115 0.10 36.17 21.18
C GLN A 115 -0.09 36.15 19.66
N GLU A 116 -0.80 37.15 19.17
CA GLU A 116 -0.70 37.58 17.78
C GLU A 116 0.77 37.93 17.51
N THR A 117 1.41 37.21 16.60
CA THR A 117 2.44 37.72 15.68
C THR A 117 2.73 36.68 14.61
N THR A 118 2.82 37.17 13.39
CA THR A 118 3.07 36.48 12.12
C THR A 118 4.43 35.76 12.09
N ASP A 119 4.61 34.70 12.87
CA ASP A 119 5.80 33.83 12.76
C ASP A 119 5.42 32.56 11.99
N GLN A 120 5.22 32.73 10.67
CA GLN A 120 5.16 31.63 9.70
C GLN A 120 6.56 31.05 9.50
N ARG A 121 7.20 30.54 10.56
CA ARG A 121 8.45 29.80 10.41
C ARG A 121 8.12 28.50 9.69
N PRO A 122 8.70 28.26 8.50
CA PRO A 122 8.41 27.04 7.79
C PRO A 122 8.92 25.87 8.64
N ARG A 123 8.10 24.83 8.73
CA ARG A 123 8.28 23.74 9.70
C ARG A 123 9.23 22.68 9.16
N ALA A 124 10.23 22.34 9.95
CA ALA A 124 11.27 21.40 9.53
C ALA A 124 10.66 20.00 9.32
N THR A 125 11.18 19.26 8.35
CA THR A 125 10.67 17.92 7.99
C THR A 125 11.72 16.88 8.34
N ASP A 126 11.33 15.87 9.12
CA ASP A 126 12.20 14.75 9.43
C ASP A 126 12.32 13.84 8.22
N ILE A 127 13.56 13.51 7.85
CA ILE A 127 13.89 12.58 6.77
C ILE A 127 14.55 11.34 7.35
N LEU A 128 14.03 10.18 6.97
CA LEU A 128 14.69 8.89 7.14
C LEU A 128 15.16 8.39 5.78
N ARG A 129 16.40 7.91 5.70
CA ARG A 129 17.00 7.35 4.49
C ARG A 129 17.43 5.92 4.77
N LEU A 130 16.97 5.01 3.94
CA LEU A 130 17.43 3.63 3.86
C LEU A 130 18.30 3.50 2.61
N ASN A 131 19.61 3.35 2.78
CA ASN A 131 20.55 3.22 1.68
C ASN A 131 20.97 1.76 1.50
N LEU A 132 20.96 1.27 0.27
CA LEU A 132 21.50 -0.04 -0.11
C LEU A 132 23.01 0.10 -0.32
N VAL A 133 23.81 -0.26 0.68
CA VAL A 133 25.28 -0.14 0.63
C VAL A 133 25.83 -1.23 -0.28
N GLY A 134 26.64 -0.85 -1.27
CA GLY A 134 27.24 -1.79 -2.21
C GLY A 134 26.30 -2.30 -3.30
N ALA A 135 25.05 -1.86 -3.34
CA ALA A 135 24.09 -2.32 -4.34
C ALA A 135 24.44 -1.86 -5.76
N LYS A 136 24.00 -2.66 -6.73
CA LYS A 136 24.17 -2.38 -8.16
C LYS A 136 23.41 -1.13 -8.57
N ARG A 137 24.14 -0.09 -9.00
CA ARG A 137 23.58 1.24 -9.38
C ARG A 137 22.64 1.24 -10.60
N GLY A 138 22.57 0.13 -11.34
CA GLY A 138 21.76 -0.04 -12.54
C GLY A 138 20.56 -0.96 -12.38
N ALA A 139 20.22 -1.39 -11.15
CA ALA A 139 19.03 -2.20 -10.92
C ALA A 139 17.79 -1.43 -11.45
N GLY A 140 17.09 -2.03 -12.41
CA GLY A 140 15.89 -1.45 -12.99
C GLY A 140 14.71 -1.61 -12.01
N ALA A 141 13.98 -0.53 -11.77
CA ALA A 141 12.75 -0.58 -10.98
C ALA A 141 11.57 -1.00 -11.86
N ARG A 142 10.69 -1.85 -11.33
CA ARG A 142 9.48 -2.30 -12.02
C ARG A 142 8.28 -2.28 -11.07
N GLY A 143 7.20 -1.64 -11.50
CA GLY A 143 5.92 -1.72 -10.81
C GLY A 143 5.28 -3.09 -11.01
N LEU A 144 4.81 -3.71 -9.93
CA LEU A 144 4.06 -4.96 -9.94
C LEU A 144 2.64 -4.72 -9.44
N GLU A 145 1.73 -5.62 -9.80
CA GLU A 145 0.33 -5.55 -9.34
C GLU A 145 -0.27 -4.18 -9.67
N GLU A 146 -0.34 -3.84 -10.96
CA GLU A 146 -0.96 -2.58 -11.40
C GLU A 146 -2.38 -2.48 -10.85
N LEU A 147 -2.67 -1.35 -10.22
CA LEU A 147 -3.94 -1.07 -9.58
C LEU A 147 -4.85 -0.32 -10.54
N ALA A 148 -6.16 -0.52 -10.42
CA ALA A 148 -7.15 0.18 -11.25
C ALA A 148 -7.14 1.71 -11.05
N GLY A 149 -6.61 2.19 -9.92
CA GLY A 149 -6.51 3.62 -9.62
C GLY A 149 -5.39 4.29 -10.41
N GLN A 150 -5.66 5.51 -10.89
CA GLN A 150 -4.66 6.37 -11.54
C GLN A 150 -4.58 7.72 -10.83
N SER A 151 -3.43 8.36 -10.95
CA SER A 151 -3.18 9.69 -10.38
C SER A 151 -3.04 10.76 -11.45
N ASN A 152 -3.51 11.96 -11.14
CA ASN A 152 -3.39 13.14 -12.00
C ASN A 152 -2.74 14.27 -11.21
N TYR A 153 -1.73 14.90 -11.83
CA TYR A 153 -0.93 15.99 -11.28
C TYR A 153 -1.08 17.23 -12.16
N PHE A 154 -1.62 18.30 -11.61
CA PHE A 154 -1.78 19.59 -12.27
C PHE A 154 -0.75 20.58 -11.69
N ILE A 155 0.49 20.45 -12.15
CA ILE A 155 1.65 21.17 -11.57
C ILE A 155 1.69 22.60 -12.09
N GLY A 156 1.25 23.55 -11.26
CA GLY A 156 1.16 24.96 -11.63
C GLY A 156 0.12 25.20 -12.74
N ASN A 157 0.25 26.35 -13.40
CA ASN A 157 -0.68 26.82 -14.43
C ASN A 157 -0.27 26.47 -15.87
N ASP A 158 0.84 25.74 -16.08
CA ASP A 158 1.29 25.31 -17.41
C ASP A 158 0.82 23.87 -17.70
N PRO A 159 -0.11 23.66 -18.66
CA PRO A 159 -0.62 22.34 -19.00
C PRO A 159 0.45 21.34 -19.45
N ARG A 160 1.61 21.81 -19.94
CA ARG A 160 2.73 20.93 -20.33
C ARG A 160 3.40 20.26 -19.13
N LYS A 161 3.21 20.82 -17.94
CA LYS A 161 3.68 20.25 -16.67
C LYS A 161 2.64 19.33 -16.03
N TRP A 162 1.44 19.22 -16.61
CA TRP A 162 0.43 18.30 -16.10
C TRP A 162 0.78 16.86 -16.46
N ARG A 163 0.63 15.95 -15.48
CA ARG A 163 0.79 14.51 -15.66
C ARG A 163 -0.56 13.87 -15.41
N ARG A 164 -1.14 13.26 -16.44
CA ARG A 164 -2.43 12.57 -16.32
C ARG A 164 -2.22 11.08 -16.42
N ASN A 165 -3.15 10.32 -15.85
CA ASN A 165 -3.18 8.87 -15.97
C ASN A 165 -1.89 8.19 -15.50
N VAL A 166 -1.26 8.73 -14.44
CA VAL A 166 -0.08 8.11 -13.83
C VAL A 166 -0.53 6.79 -13.24
N ARG A 167 0.05 5.69 -13.75
CA ARG A 167 -0.23 4.33 -13.28
C ARG A 167 0.17 4.17 -11.83
N THR A 168 -0.57 3.29 -11.14
CA THR A 168 -0.27 2.96 -9.76
C THR A 168 -0.14 1.46 -9.57
N PHE A 169 0.65 1.06 -8.57
CA PHE A 169 1.11 -0.31 -8.37
C PHE A 169 0.99 -0.70 -6.89
N GLY A 170 0.74 -1.97 -6.63
CA GLY A 170 0.73 -2.53 -5.28
C GLY A 170 2.12 -2.81 -4.73
N LYS A 171 3.10 -3.07 -5.62
CA LYS A 171 4.50 -3.33 -5.26
C LYS A 171 5.47 -2.70 -6.25
N VAL A 172 6.72 -2.54 -5.82
CA VAL A 172 7.83 -2.12 -6.68
C VAL A 172 9.00 -3.07 -6.45
N GLU A 173 9.51 -3.67 -7.51
CA GLU A 173 10.67 -4.55 -7.50
C GLU A 173 11.89 -3.83 -8.08
N TYR A 174 13.03 -3.99 -7.41
CA TYR A 174 14.35 -3.71 -7.94
C TYR A 174 15.09 -5.03 -8.10
N SER A 175 15.29 -5.47 -9.34
CA SER A 175 15.94 -6.75 -9.61
C SER A 175 17.45 -6.67 -9.48
N GLU A 176 18.08 -7.73 -8.96
CA GLU A 176 19.53 -7.90 -8.86
C GLU A 176 20.22 -6.68 -8.20
N VAL A 177 19.66 -6.21 -7.08
CA VAL A 177 20.27 -5.15 -6.26
C VAL A 177 21.60 -5.61 -5.67
N TYR A 178 21.69 -6.90 -5.35
CA TYR A 178 22.93 -7.65 -5.13
C TYR A 178 22.91 -8.91 -6.02
N PRO A 179 24.06 -9.56 -6.28
CA PRO A 179 24.09 -10.77 -7.10
C PRO A 179 23.09 -11.85 -6.60
N GLY A 180 22.08 -12.15 -7.41
CA GLY A 180 21.02 -13.11 -7.08
C GLY A 180 20.06 -12.65 -5.96
N VAL A 181 19.97 -11.35 -5.69
CA VAL A 181 19.05 -10.79 -4.69
C VAL A 181 18.22 -9.66 -5.30
N ASP A 182 16.90 -9.82 -5.26
CA ASP A 182 15.94 -8.78 -5.62
C ASP A 182 15.45 -8.07 -4.35
N LEU A 183 14.98 -6.82 -4.49
CA LEU A 183 14.35 -6.06 -3.42
C LEU A 183 12.93 -5.68 -3.82
N VAL A 184 11.95 -6.06 -3.02
CA VAL A 184 10.54 -5.79 -3.27
C VAL A 184 9.98 -4.89 -2.18
N TYR A 185 9.48 -3.73 -2.56
CA TYR A 185 8.73 -2.82 -1.68
C TYR A 185 7.23 -3.04 -1.85
N TYR A 186 6.50 -3.04 -0.73
CA TYR A 186 5.04 -3.15 -0.74
C TYR A 186 4.41 -2.42 0.46
N GLY A 187 3.08 -2.33 0.46
CA GLY A 187 2.31 -1.70 1.52
C GLY A 187 1.62 -2.69 2.44
N ASN A 188 1.72 -2.49 3.75
CA ASN A 188 0.92 -3.20 4.75
C ASN A 188 0.25 -2.21 5.70
N GLN A 189 -1.09 -2.15 5.71
CA GLN A 189 -1.86 -1.20 6.53
C GLN A 189 -1.42 0.27 6.35
N GLY A 190 -1.05 0.66 5.13
CA GLY A 190 -0.54 2.00 4.82
C GLY A 190 0.89 2.28 5.32
N LYS A 191 1.60 1.26 5.80
CA LYS A 191 3.03 1.29 6.14
C LYS A 191 3.87 0.72 5.00
N LEU A 192 5.06 1.27 4.79
CA LEU A 192 6.05 0.71 3.86
C LEU A 192 6.68 -0.53 4.49
N GLU A 193 6.72 -1.62 3.74
CA GLU A 193 7.50 -2.82 4.04
C GLU A 193 8.39 -3.17 2.83
N TYR A 194 9.39 -4.02 3.08
CA TYR A 194 10.30 -4.49 2.05
C TYR A 194 10.78 -5.92 2.34
N ASP A 195 11.03 -6.68 1.28
CA ASP A 195 11.62 -8.02 1.33
C ASP A 195 12.84 -8.09 0.42
N PHE A 196 13.90 -8.76 0.88
CA PHE A 196 14.99 -9.23 0.01
C PHE A 196 14.69 -10.66 -0.44
N VAL A 197 14.45 -10.84 -1.74
CA VAL A 197 14.20 -12.16 -2.32
C VAL A 197 15.54 -12.73 -2.76
N VAL A 198 16.06 -13.67 -1.96
CA VAL A 198 17.37 -14.29 -2.18
C VAL A 198 17.22 -15.55 -3.02
N ALA A 199 17.84 -15.56 -4.20
CA ALA A 199 17.87 -16.74 -5.06
C ALA A 199 18.69 -17.87 -4.41
N ARG A 200 18.39 -19.11 -4.80
CA ARG A 200 19.16 -20.27 -4.32
C ARG A 200 20.65 -20.10 -4.63
N GLY A 201 21.48 -20.15 -3.59
CA GLY A 201 22.94 -20.05 -3.71
C GLY A 201 23.47 -18.61 -3.78
N ALA A 202 22.61 -17.59 -3.73
CA ALA A 202 23.04 -16.22 -3.48
C ALA A 202 23.50 -16.06 -2.02
N ASP A 203 24.44 -15.15 -1.79
CA ASP A 203 25.02 -14.89 -0.47
C ASP A 203 24.27 -13.74 0.23
N PRO A 204 23.49 -14.02 1.30
CA PRO A 204 22.75 -12.99 2.02
C PRO A 204 23.66 -11.97 2.73
N SER A 205 24.92 -12.34 3.03
CA SER A 205 25.85 -11.47 3.75
C SER A 205 26.30 -10.25 2.93
N ALA A 206 26.04 -10.26 1.63
CA ALA A 206 26.21 -9.12 0.74
C ALA A 206 25.21 -7.98 1.05
N ILE A 207 24.05 -8.29 1.64
CA ILE A 207 23.00 -7.31 1.91
C ILE A 207 23.43 -6.41 3.07
N THR A 208 23.57 -5.12 2.78
CA THR A 208 23.95 -4.11 3.78
C THR A 208 23.06 -2.87 3.63
N LEU A 209 22.43 -2.47 4.73
CA LEU A 209 21.56 -1.30 4.83
C LEU A 209 22.24 -0.22 5.66
N ASP A 210 22.24 1.02 5.21
CA ASP A 210 22.60 2.18 6.04
C ASP A 210 21.35 3.01 6.33
N VAL A 211 21.08 3.28 7.60
CA VAL A 211 19.92 4.05 8.04
C VAL A 211 20.38 5.41 8.53
N GLY A 212 20.07 6.46 7.77
CA GLY A 212 20.38 7.83 8.13
C GLY A 212 19.13 8.64 8.44
N ALA A 213 19.11 9.33 9.57
CA ALA A 213 18.12 10.37 9.86
C ALA A 213 18.70 11.76 9.55
N GLY A 214 17.85 12.70 9.17
CA GLY A 214 18.25 14.09 8.98
C GLY A 214 17.05 15.01 9.01
N LEU A 215 17.28 16.24 9.45
CA LEU A 215 16.29 17.29 9.37
C LEU A 215 16.48 18.03 8.05
N VAL A 216 15.45 18.11 7.22
CA VAL A 216 15.43 19.14 6.17
C VAL A 216 14.88 20.40 6.81
N PRO A 217 15.73 21.43 7.03
CA PRO A 217 15.23 22.71 7.46
C PRO A 217 14.25 23.16 6.38
N ALA A 218 13.10 23.64 6.84
CA ALA A 218 12.10 24.11 5.92
C ALA A 218 12.70 25.23 5.04
N PRO A 219 12.22 25.42 3.80
CA PRO A 219 12.83 26.37 2.88
C PRO A 219 12.93 27.75 3.52
N VAL A 220 14.13 28.14 3.93
CA VAL A 220 14.41 29.48 4.44
C VAL A 220 14.56 30.37 3.20
N PRO A 221 13.77 31.43 3.04
CA PRO A 221 14.03 32.39 1.98
C PRO A 221 15.44 32.96 2.17
N SER A 222 16.34 32.57 1.27
CA SER A 222 17.70 33.11 1.06
C SER A 222 18.62 33.12 2.29
N ARG A 223 19.32 32.01 2.56
CA ARG A 223 20.63 32.08 3.22
C ARG A 223 21.63 31.08 2.63
N THR A 224 22.49 31.58 1.75
CA THR A 224 23.73 30.93 1.29
C THR A 224 24.69 30.74 2.47
N GLY A 225 24.87 29.48 2.89
CA GLY A 225 25.89 29.06 3.85
C GLY A 225 25.98 27.54 3.91
N PRO A 226 27.16 26.94 4.18
CA PRO A 226 27.36 25.51 4.08
C PRO A 226 26.63 24.78 5.22
N VAL A 227 25.77 23.83 4.87
CA VAL A 227 25.14 22.91 5.83
C VAL A 227 26.21 21.92 6.32
N ARG A 228 26.56 22.00 7.61
CA ARG A 228 27.60 21.19 8.25
C ARG A 228 26.99 19.89 8.79
N GLY A 229 27.64 18.76 8.49
CA GLY A 229 27.57 17.51 9.27
C GLY A 229 26.32 16.64 9.07
N ARG A 230 26.37 15.68 8.15
CA ARG A 230 25.43 14.56 8.11
C ARG A 230 25.81 13.55 9.20
N PRO A 231 24.92 13.18 10.15
CA PRO A 231 25.17 12.01 10.97
C PRO A 231 25.22 10.79 10.04
N ARG A 232 26.34 10.06 10.04
CA ARG A 232 26.40 8.74 9.40
C ARG A 232 25.70 7.77 10.35
N GLY A 233 24.72 7.04 9.84
CA GLY A 233 24.19 5.88 10.54
C GLY A 233 25.25 4.79 10.65
N SER A 234 25.09 3.89 11.61
CA SER A 234 25.83 2.63 11.62
C SER A 234 25.20 1.69 10.60
N PRO A 235 25.98 1.07 9.69
CA PRO A 235 25.46 0.08 8.76
C PRO A 235 24.85 -1.11 9.50
N LEU A 236 23.66 -1.50 9.08
CA LEU A 236 22.99 -2.73 9.43
C LEU A 236 23.35 -3.79 8.37
N ARG A 237 23.74 -4.98 8.80
CA ARG A 237 24.02 -6.11 7.93
C ARG A 237 23.05 -7.24 8.20
N ILE A 238 22.82 -8.07 7.18
CA ILE A 238 22.16 -9.36 7.35
C ILE A 238 23.28 -10.41 7.37
N ASP A 239 23.28 -11.32 8.34
CA ASP A 239 24.26 -12.42 8.38
C ASP A 239 23.86 -13.60 7.47
N GLY A 240 24.69 -14.64 7.43
CA GLY A 240 24.40 -15.85 6.65
C GLY A 240 23.20 -16.66 7.15
N GLY A 241 22.69 -16.37 8.35
CA GLY A 241 21.46 -16.95 8.92
C GLY A 241 20.20 -16.14 8.62
N GLY A 242 20.34 -14.91 8.10
CA GLY A 242 19.22 -14.00 7.82
C GLY A 242 18.92 -13.02 8.95
N ASP A 243 19.73 -12.99 10.02
CA ASP A 243 19.52 -12.07 11.14
C ASP A 243 20.16 -10.70 10.89
N LEU A 244 19.50 -9.64 11.36
CA LEU A 244 19.95 -8.26 11.24
C LEU A 244 20.86 -7.89 12.42
N TRP A 245 22.04 -7.35 12.14
CA TRP A 245 23.02 -6.95 13.15
C TRP A 245 23.67 -5.60 12.82
N VAL A 246 24.04 -4.87 13.87
CA VAL A 246 24.68 -3.56 13.75
C VAL A 246 26.19 -3.76 13.67
N GLN A 247 26.83 -3.20 12.65
CA GLN A 247 28.28 -3.19 12.56
C GLN A 247 28.82 -2.04 13.43
N THR A 248 29.40 -2.38 14.59
CA THR A 248 30.08 -1.45 15.51
C THR A 248 31.55 -1.27 15.17
#